data_AF-A0A6P2CSK6-F1
#
_entry.id   AF-A0A6P2CSK6-F1
#
_cell.length_a   1.000
_cell.length_b   1.000
_cell.length_c   1.000
_cell.angle_alpha   90.00
_cell.angle_beta   90.00
_cell.angle_gamma   90.00
#
_symmetry.space_group_name_H-M   'P 1'
#
loop_
_entity.id
_entity.type
_entity.pdbx_description
1 polymer ?
#
loop_
_entity_poly.entity_id
_entity_poly.type
_entity_poly.pdbx_seq_one_letter_code
_entity_poly.pdbx_strand_id
1 'polypeptide(L)'
;MKRFVTLGTVGFLLFTVTGCGGPDALMREFIVHLNGYAETLEKKESRDKQAGALERVKSTIEKIDKLKLSQEEREKLITKYDGEFKKAKERVETAQKTYLMDGGVATDFPDLFGGFVKPK
;
A
#
# COMPACT_ATOMS: atom_id res chain seq x y z
N MET A 1 -32.68 20.29 -39.98
CA MET A 1 -32.08 18.95 -39.76
C MET A 1 -30.57 18.99 -40.00
N LYS A 2 -29.75 19.09 -38.94
CA LYS A 2 -28.35 18.62 -38.89
C LYS A 2 -27.71 18.89 -37.51
N ARG A 3 -27.05 17.87 -36.96
CA ARG A 3 -26.01 17.88 -35.89
C ARG A 3 -26.58 18.09 -34.47
N PHE A 4 -26.28 17.31 -33.44
CA PHE A 4 -25.00 16.72 -33.04
C PHE A 4 -25.21 15.39 -32.28
N VAL A 5 -24.44 14.38 -32.70
CA VAL A 5 -23.91 13.30 -31.84
C VAL A 5 -22.96 13.94 -30.83
N THR A 6 -22.77 13.30 -29.67
CA THR A 6 -22.02 13.69 -28.45
C THR A 6 -22.94 14.32 -27.39
N LEU A 7 -23.04 13.85 -26.16
CA LEU A 7 -22.13 13.06 -25.35
C LEU A 7 -22.93 12.02 -24.53
N GLY A 8 -22.60 10.75 -24.68
CA GLY A 8 -22.96 9.68 -23.74
C GLY A 8 -22.11 9.74 -22.46
N THR A 9 -21.98 10.92 -21.84
CA THR A 9 -21.34 11.13 -20.53
C THR A 9 -22.35 10.95 -19.38
N VAL A 10 -23.17 9.92 -19.48
CA VAL A 10 -24.01 9.40 -18.38
C VAL A 10 -23.51 8.00 -17.98
N GLY A 11 -22.20 7.78 -18.10
CA GLY A 11 -21.46 6.85 -17.24
C GLY A 11 -20.95 7.53 -15.97
N PHE A 12 -21.50 8.71 -15.66
CA PHE A 12 -21.29 9.44 -14.43
C PHE A 12 -22.12 8.76 -13.33
N LEU A 13 -21.46 8.50 -12.20
CA LEU A 13 -22.02 8.37 -10.84
C LEU A 13 -22.48 7.03 -10.29
N LEU A 14 -22.70 5.97 -11.05
CA LEU A 14 -23.07 4.67 -10.42
C LEU A 14 -21.90 3.92 -9.75
N PHE A 15 -20.66 4.46 -9.77
CA PHE A 15 -19.56 3.99 -8.92
C PHE A 15 -19.40 4.79 -7.63
N THR A 16 -20.35 5.68 -7.32
CA THR A 16 -20.41 6.26 -5.98
C THR A 16 -21.13 5.30 -5.04
N VAL A 17 -20.45 4.98 -3.93
CA VAL A 17 -21.03 4.44 -2.69
C VAL A 17 -21.33 2.93 -2.64
N THR A 18 -20.28 2.11 -2.67
CA THR A 18 -20.20 1.04 -1.65
C THR A 18 -19.05 1.40 -0.72
N GLY A 19 -19.35 1.46 0.58
CA GLY A 19 -18.46 2.01 1.60
C GLY A 19 -17.13 1.25 1.74
N CYS A 20 -16.18 1.89 2.42
CA CYS A 20 -14.75 1.57 2.59
C CYS A 20 -13.85 2.06 1.45
N GLY A 21 -12.82 2.83 1.81
CA GLY A 21 -11.92 3.52 0.88
C GLY A 21 -11.48 2.66 -0.29
N GLY A 22 -11.65 3.18 -1.50
CA GLY A 22 -11.30 2.48 -2.74
C GLY A 22 -9.80 2.17 -2.86
N PRO A 23 -9.38 1.51 -3.95
CA PRO A 23 -8.00 1.06 -4.15
C PRO A 23 -6.96 2.18 -3.99
N ASP A 24 -7.29 3.39 -4.45
CA ASP A 24 -6.46 4.58 -4.25
C ASP A 24 -6.26 4.97 -2.78
N ALA A 25 -7.33 4.93 -1.98
CA ALA A 25 -7.26 5.28 -0.57
C ALA A 25 -6.46 4.24 0.21
N LEU A 26 -6.69 2.95 -0.06
CA LEU A 26 -5.94 1.86 0.55
C LEU A 26 -4.45 1.90 0.18
N MET A 27 -4.10 2.30 -1.04
CA MET A 27 -2.70 2.47 -1.42
C MET A 27 -2.00 3.60 -0.68
N ARG A 28 -2.68 4.74 -0.52
CA ARG A 28 -2.16 5.83 0.30
C ARG A 28 -2.00 5.40 1.75
N GLU A 29 -3.02 4.71 2.30
CA GLU A 29 -2.94 4.14 3.65
C GLU A 29 -1.78 3.16 3.78
N PHE A 30 -1.56 2.30 2.79
CA PHE A 30 -0.46 1.35 2.77
C PHE A 30 0.90 2.05 2.83
N ILE A 31 1.10 3.08 2.01
CA ILE A 31 2.31 3.91 2.01
C ILE A 31 2.51 4.63 3.34
N VAL A 32 1.44 5.16 3.94
CA VAL A 32 1.47 5.80 5.26
C VAL A 32 1.87 4.78 6.34
N HIS A 33 1.30 3.58 6.31
CA HIS A 33 1.64 2.53 7.27
C HIS A 33 3.06 1.99 7.08
N LEU A 34 3.55 1.88 5.84
CA LEU A 34 4.96 1.55 5.58
C LEU A 34 5.90 2.58 6.19
N ASN A 35 5.62 3.87 5.98
CA ASN A 35 6.40 4.95 6.58
C ASN A 35 6.33 4.94 8.11
N GLY A 36 5.14 4.71 8.68
CA GLY A 36 4.98 4.59 10.12
C GLY A 36 5.74 3.40 10.69
N TYR A 37 5.77 2.26 9.98
CA TYR A 37 6.57 1.12 10.37
C TYR A 37 8.07 1.41 10.30
N ALA A 38 8.56 2.01 9.21
CA ALA A 38 9.94 2.46 9.10
C ALA A 38 10.32 3.40 10.27
N GLU A 39 9.46 4.35 10.60
CA GLU A 39 9.67 5.27 11.72
C GLU A 39 9.81 4.55 13.06
N THR A 40 9.03 3.49 13.32
CA THR A 40 9.19 2.69 14.54
C THR A 40 10.54 1.99 14.63
N LEU A 41 11.10 1.56 13.49
CA LEU A 41 12.43 0.95 13.41
C LEU A 41 13.53 2.00 13.59
N GLU A 42 13.43 3.14 12.89
CA GLU A 42 14.36 4.27 13.00
C GLU A 42 14.47 4.79 14.43
N LYS A 43 13.33 4.90 15.12
CA LYS A 43 13.25 5.37 16.52
C LYS A 43 13.57 4.27 17.54
N LYS A 44 13.82 3.04 17.10
CA LYS A 44 14.05 1.87 17.97
C LYS A 44 12.96 1.73 19.04
N GLU A 45 11.71 1.96 18.62
CA GLU A 45 10.55 1.82 19.49
C GLU A 45 10.44 0.38 20.01
N SER A 46 9.70 0.18 21.11
CA SER A 46 9.44 -1.15 21.69
C SER A 46 8.92 -2.14 20.64
N ARG A 47 9.24 -3.44 20.79
CA ARG A 47 8.79 -4.49 19.87
C ARG A 47 7.27 -4.49 19.68
N ASP A 48 6.48 -4.22 20.71
CA ASP A 48 5.02 -4.15 20.61
C ASP A 48 4.54 -3.05 19.65
N LYS A 49 5.20 -1.88 19.67
CA LYS A 49 4.89 -0.78 18.74
C LYS A 49 5.30 -1.13 17.31
N GLN A 50 6.45 -1.77 17.14
CA GLN A 50 6.90 -2.25 15.82
C GLN A 50 5.94 -3.30 15.26
N ALA A 51 5.52 -4.26 16.10
CA ALA A 51 4.54 -5.29 15.75
C ALA A 51 3.18 -4.69 15.40
N GLY A 52 2.68 -3.72 16.20
CA GLY A 52 1.43 -3.04 15.91
C GLY A 52 1.48 -2.19 14.63
N ALA A 53 2.61 -1.54 14.33
CA ALA A 53 2.79 -0.83 13.07
C ALA A 53 2.82 -1.80 11.88
N LEU A 54 3.53 -2.92 12.03
CA LEU A 54 3.57 -4.00 11.03
C LEU A 54 2.21 -4.63 10.78
N GLU A 55 1.40 -4.82 11.82
CA GLU A 55 0.04 -5.37 11.72
C GLU A 55 -0.86 -4.44 10.89
N ARG A 56 -0.74 -3.12 11.04
CA ARG A 56 -1.47 -2.17 10.19
C ARG A 56 -1.08 -2.30 8.72
N VAL A 57 0.21 -2.47 8.43
CA VAL A 57 0.69 -2.72 7.06
C VAL A 57 0.04 -3.99 6.49
N LYS A 58 0.07 -5.11 7.23
CA LYS A 58 -0.54 -6.38 6.82
C LYS A 58 -2.05 -6.26 6.61
N SER A 59 -2.76 -5.64 7.56
CA SER A 59 -4.20 -5.41 7.47
C SER A 59 -4.56 -4.62 6.21
N THR A 60 -3.76 -3.62 5.82
CA THR A 60 -4.02 -2.86 4.60
C THR A 60 -3.71 -3.66 3.33
N ILE A 61 -2.66 -4.49 3.31
CA ILE A 61 -2.42 -5.43 2.21
C ILE A 61 -3.64 -6.36 2.04
N GLU A 62 -4.15 -6.95 3.12
CA GLU A 62 -5.32 -7.82 3.06
C GLU A 62 -6.57 -7.10 2.54
N LYS A 63 -6.76 -5.83 2.89
CA LYS A 63 -7.85 -5.01 2.34
C LYS A 63 -7.70 -4.81 0.84
N ILE A 64 -6.48 -4.54 0.36
CA ILE A 64 -6.21 -4.40 -1.08
C ILE A 64 -6.45 -5.73 -1.81
N ASP A 65 -6.02 -6.85 -1.24
CA ASP A 65 -6.25 -8.16 -1.86
C ASP A 65 -7.73 -8.56 -1.87
N LYS A 66 -8.50 -8.16 -0.85
CA LYS A 66 -9.96 -8.34 -0.82
C LYS A 66 -10.69 -7.57 -1.92
N LEU A 67 -10.10 -6.50 -2.47
CA LEU A 67 -10.66 -5.80 -3.63
C LEU A 67 -10.60 -6.64 -4.91
N LYS A 68 -9.81 -7.72 -4.94
CA LYS A 68 -9.67 -8.62 -6.10
C LYS A 68 -9.46 -7.87 -7.41
N LEU A 69 -8.64 -6.81 -7.37
CA LEU A 69 -8.32 -6.00 -8.54
C LEU A 69 -7.79 -6.89 -9.66
N SER A 70 -8.21 -6.63 -10.89
CA SER A 70 -7.58 -7.24 -12.06
C SER A 70 -6.10 -6.88 -12.12
N GLN A 71 -5.31 -7.65 -12.87
CA GLN A 71 -3.89 -7.37 -13.04
C GLN A 71 -3.66 -5.96 -13.61
N GLU A 72 -4.45 -5.54 -14.59
CA GLU A 72 -4.34 -4.21 -15.20
C GLU A 72 -4.66 -3.08 -14.21
N GLU A 73 -5.70 -3.24 -13.37
CA GLU A 73 -6.03 -2.27 -12.32
C GLU A 73 -4.94 -2.19 -11.26
N ARG A 74 -4.38 -3.34 -10.87
CA ARG A 74 -3.27 -3.40 -9.91
C ARG A 74 -2.00 -2.75 -10.47
N GLU A 75 -1.65 -3.01 -11.73
CA GLU A 75 -0.49 -2.40 -12.40
C GLU A 75 -0.65 -0.88 -12.55
N LYS A 76 -1.85 -0.40 -12.93
CA LYS A 76 -2.16 1.04 -12.97
C LYS A 76 -2.03 1.67 -11.60
N LEU A 77 -2.54 0.99 -10.57
CA LEU A 77 -2.49 1.46 -9.19
C LEU A 77 -1.05 1.51 -8.67
N ILE A 78 -0.25 0.48 -8.92
CA ILE A 78 1.18 0.46 -8.57
C ILE A 78 1.91 1.58 -9.31
N THR A 79 1.73 1.69 -10.62
CA THR A 79 2.40 2.71 -11.45
C THR A 79 2.05 4.13 -11.00
N LYS A 80 0.79 4.39 -10.64
CA LYS A 80 0.31 5.67 -10.13
C LYS A 80 1.02 6.10 -8.85
N TYR A 81 1.32 5.15 -7.97
CA TYR A 81 1.99 5.40 -6.68
C TYR A 81 3.45 4.96 -6.66
N ASP A 82 4.04 4.54 -7.78
CA ASP A 82 5.36 3.89 -7.84
C ASP A 82 6.46 4.73 -7.19
N GLY A 83 6.45 6.04 -7.42
CA GLY A 83 7.42 6.95 -6.81
C GLY A 83 7.31 7.04 -5.29
N GLU A 84 6.09 7.10 -4.75
CA GLU A 84 5.86 7.16 -3.29
C GLU A 84 6.09 5.79 -2.65
N PHE A 85 5.65 4.73 -3.32
CA PHE A 85 5.83 3.35 -2.90
C PHE A 85 7.31 2.96 -2.85
N LYS A 86 8.11 3.27 -3.88
CA LYS A 86 9.56 3.03 -3.89
C LYS A 86 10.26 3.75 -2.75
N LYS A 87 9.95 5.04 -2.53
CA LYS A 87 10.52 5.80 -1.41
C LYS A 87 10.17 5.17 -0.05
N ALA A 88 8.90 4.78 0.15
CA ALA A 88 8.48 4.13 1.39
C ALA A 88 9.16 2.77 1.58
N LYS A 89 9.28 1.99 0.50
CA LYS A 89 9.99 0.70 0.48
C LYS A 89 11.46 0.86 0.83
N GLU A 90 12.18 1.75 0.14
CA GLU A 90 13.59 2.03 0.40
C GLU A 90 13.83 2.49 1.83
N ARG A 91 12.92 3.30 2.39
CA ARG A 91 12.98 3.73 3.79
C ARG A 91 12.82 2.55 4.75
N VAL A 92 11.85 1.66 4.52
CA VAL A 92 11.68 0.44 5.33
C VAL A 92 12.91 -0.45 5.22
N GLU A 93 13.41 -0.74 4.01
CA GLU A 93 14.60 -1.58 3.80
C GLU A 93 15.84 -0.99 4.49
N THR A 94 16.02 0.33 4.42
CA THR A 94 17.11 1.03 5.10
C THR A 94 16.96 0.95 6.61
N ALA A 95 15.76 1.22 7.14
CA ALA A 95 15.49 1.16 8.58
C ALA A 95 15.67 -0.26 9.13
N GLN A 96 15.22 -1.28 8.39
CA GLN A 96 15.44 -2.69 8.72
C GLN A 96 16.94 -3.03 8.74
N LYS A 97 17.68 -2.64 7.70
CA LYS A 97 19.13 -2.88 7.63
C LYS A 97 19.87 -2.24 8.80
N THR A 98 19.57 -1.00 9.12
CA THR A 98 20.16 -0.31 10.28
C THR A 98 19.78 -1.00 11.59
N TYR A 99 18.50 -1.35 11.78
CA TYR A 99 18.04 -2.07 12.96
C TYR A 99 18.76 -3.41 13.15
N LEU A 100 19.02 -4.16 12.07
CA LEU A 100 19.77 -5.41 12.10
C LEU A 100 21.26 -5.19 12.42
N MET A 101 21.88 -4.17 11.83
CA MET A 101 23.27 -3.81 12.15
C MET A 101 23.45 -3.44 13.63
N ASP A 102 22.43 -2.86 14.24
CA ASP A 102 22.40 -2.48 15.65
C ASP A 102 22.08 -3.66 16.61
N GLY A 103 22.04 -4.89 16.10
CA GLY A 103 21.80 -6.10 16.90
C GLY A 103 20.34 -6.55 16.97
N GLY A 104 19.47 -6.00 16.10
CA GLY A 104 18.10 -6.47 15.92
C GLY A 104 18.01 -7.89 15.34
N VAL A 105 16.85 -8.55 15.51
CA VAL A 105 16.65 -9.93 15.05
C VAL A 105 15.93 -9.96 13.71
N ALA A 106 16.50 -10.66 12.72
CA ALA A 106 15.96 -10.74 11.35
C ALA A 106 14.63 -11.51 11.22
N THR A 107 14.26 -12.31 12.21
CA THR A 107 13.01 -13.07 12.23
C THR A 107 11.76 -12.20 12.34
N ASP A 108 11.92 -10.91 12.66
CA ASP A 108 10.81 -10.00 12.93
C ASP A 108 10.29 -9.30 11.65
N PHE A 109 10.91 -9.55 10.50
CA PHE A 109 10.59 -8.90 9.21
C PHE A 109 9.89 -9.86 8.23
N PRO A 110 8.55 -9.76 8.05
CA PRO A 110 7.86 -10.52 7.03
C PRO A 110 8.13 -9.95 5.62
N ASP A 111 7.95 -10.78 4.60
CA ASP A 111 7.98 -10.32 3.20
C ASP A 111 6.72 -9.49 2.88
N LEU A 112 6.82 -8.18 3.10
CA LEU A 112 5.75 -7.21 2.86
C LEU A 112 5.55 -6.88 1.37
N PHE A 113 6.58 -7.12 0.54
CA PHE A 113 6.62 -6.64 -0.83
C PHE A 113 6.40 -7.76 -1.85
N GLY A 114 6.75 -9.01 -1.52
CA GLY A 114 6.52 -10.16 -2.39
C GLY A 114 5.05 -10.44 -2.66
N GLY A 115 4.20 -10.38 -1.63
CA GLY A 115 2.75 -10.59 -1.78
C GLY A 115 2.02 -9.47 -2.51
N PHE A 116 2.57 -8.26 -2.50
CA PHE A 116 1.97 -7.10 -3.15
C PHE A 116 2.32 -7.00 -4.65
N VAL A 117 3.56 -7.36 -5.00
CA VAL A 117 4.10 -7.25 -6.38
C VAL A 117 3.88 -8.54 -7.20
N LYS A 118 3.81 -9.71 -6.56
CA LYS A 118 3.53 -10.99 -7.25
C LYS A 118 2.22 -11.58 -6.72
N PRO A 119 1.13 -11.55 -7.49
CA PRO A 119 -0.03 -12.35 -7.14
C PRO A 119 0.37 -13.84 -7.12
N LYS A 120 -0.09 -14.56 -6.09
CA LYS A 120 -0.04 -16.03 -6.06
C LYS A 120 -1.03 -16.62 -7.04
#